data_AF-A0A0E3R2K9-F1
#
_entry.id   AF-A0A0E3R2K9-F1
#
_cell.length_a   1.000
_cell.length_b   1.000
_cell.length_c   1.000
_cell.angle_alpha   90.00
_cell.angle_beta   90.00
_cell.angle_gamma   90.00
#
_symmetry.space_group_name_H-M   'P 1'
#
loop_
_entity.id
_entity.type
_entity.pdbx_description
1 polymer ?
#
loop_
_entity_poly.entity_id
_entity_poly.type
_entity_poly.pdbx_seq_one_letter_code
_entity_poly.pdbx_strand_id
1 'polypeptide(L)'
;MRFVNNILLSFQDHLIIIIIIIIIIIIIIIIIIIWRQIHITRNSMHGIKLLFLLLLTVLILPIAPAASEFNYPRIVDHPWDHSPITIYIDNKSVPPHYSPTYYTQVQKALNYWAEGGNGRLDYTPVFKIVDSEKADIRIRWVEDLQKEQGVPPRVAGDAIPYIVNGRFIRVDITLGVGFSQWGKWVPYSDTAMLAIAKHELGHALGLDHSNDKQDIMYPTNEQINNTNPILSKYGSLLLFAIYAILAIAVFLSVSYILGRVAK
;
A
#
# COMPACT_ATOMS: atom_id res chain seq x y z
N MET A 1 -4.98 7.75 24.36
CA MET A 1 -5.07 8.29 22.98
C MET A 1 -5.05 7.20 21.90
N ARG A 2 -4.10 6.23 21.89
CA ARG A 2 -4.04 5.14 20.87
C ARG A 2 -5.32 4.27 20.80
N PHE A 3 -5.95 3.92 21.92
CA PHE A 3 -7.18 3.11 21.94
C PHE A 3 -8.39 3.86 21.32
N VAL A 4 -8.50 5.16 21.61
CA VAL A 4 -9.56 6.02 21.06
C VAL A 4 -9.36 6.24 19.56
N ASN A 5 -8.12 6.38 19.09
CA ASN A 5 -7.82 6.52 17.66
C ASN A 5 -8.06 5.23 16.86
N ASN A 6 -7.74 4.06 17.41
CA ASN A 6 -8.03 2.78 16.76
C ASN A 6 -9.55 2.50 16.70
N ILE A 7 -10.29 2.91 17.74
CA ILE A 7 -11.75 2.86 17.74
C ILE A 7 -12.31 3.87 16.73
N LEU A 8 -11.81 5.10 16.68
CA LEU A 8 -12.26 6.10 15.69
C LEU A 8 -11.98 5.66 14.25
N LEU A 9 -10.83 5.04 13.98
CA LEU A 9 -10.49 4.50 12.66
C LEU A 9 -11.39 3.32 12.28
N SER A 10 -11.65 2.39 13.22
CA SER A 10 -12.62 1.30 13.04
C SER A 10 -14.04 1.83 12.82
N PHE A 11 -14.48 2.84 13.59
CA PHE A 11 -15.77 3.49 13.40
C PHE A 11 -15.86 4.23 12.06
N GLN A 12 -14.77 4.86 11.62
CA GLN A 12 -14.72 5.54 10.32
C GLN A 12 -14.75 4.53 9.17
N ASP A 13 -14.08 3.38 9.31
CA ASP A 13 -14.17 2.26 8.37
C ASP A 13 -15.60 1.68 8.31
N HIS A 14 -16.26 1.49 9.45
CA HIS A 14 -17.66 1.06 9.50
C HIS A 14 -18.62 2.12 8.93
N LEU A 15 -18.37 3.40 9.20
CA LEU A 15 -19.19 4.50 8.67
C LEU A 15 -19.07 4.59 7.15
N ILE A 16 -17.88 4.40 6.59
CA ILE A 16 -17.67 4.35 5.14
C ILE A 16 -18.39 3.14 4.53
N ILE A 17 -18.31 1.96 5.15
CA ILE A 17 -19.05 0.77 4.71
C ILE A 17 -20.56 1.02 4.76
N ILE A 18 -21.06 1.66 5.82
CA ILE A 18 -22.48 2.01 5.97
C ILE A 18 -22.90 3.03 4.89
N ILE A 19 -22.09 4.05 4.61
CA ILE A 19 -22.34 5.02 3.55
C ILE A 19 -22.40 4.32 2.19
N ILE A 20 -21.51 3.37 1.92
CA ILE A 20 -21.51 2.57 0.68
C ILE A 20 -22.78 1.73 0.59
N ILE A 21 -23.19 1.06 1.67
CA ILE A 21 -24.43 0.27 1.73
C ILE A 21 -25.65 1.18 1.48
N ILE A 22 -25.68 2.37 2.09
CA ILE A 22 -26.76 3.35 1.88
C ILE A 22 -26.81 3.80 0.43
N ILE A 23 -25.66 4.10 -0.19
CA ILE A 23 -25.58 4.48 -1.61
C ILE A 23 -26.11 3.33 -2.50
N ILE A 24 -25.72 2.09 -2.22
CA ILE A 24 -26.22 0.90 -2.94
C ILE A 24 -27.74 0.77 -2.79
N ILE A 25 -28.28 0.92 -1.58
CA ILE A 25 -29.73 0.87 -1.32
C ILE A 25 -30.46 1.99 -2.07
N ILE A 26 -29.92 3.22 -2.06
CA ILE A 26 -30.50 4.35 -2.79
C ILE A 26 -30.51 4.07 -4.30
N ILE A 27 -29.42 3.52 -4.84
CA ILE A 27 -29.35 3.12 -6.25
C ILE A 27 -30.39 2.06 -6.58
N ILE A 28 -30.56 1.03 -5.73
CA ILE A 28 -31.58 -0.01 -5.90
C ILE A 28 -32.99 0.59 -5.88
N ILE A 29 -33.28 1.51 -4.94
CA ILE A 29 -34.58 2.18 -4.84
C ILE A 29 -34.86 3.03 -6.08
N ILE A 30 -33.86 3.79 -6.57
CA ILE A 30 -33.98 4.59 -7.80
C ILE A 30 -34.26 3.68 -9.00
N ILE A 31 -33.57 2.54 -9.11
CA ILE A 31 -33.81 1.54 -10.15
C ILE A 31 -35.26 1.02 -10.08
N ILE A 32 -35.77 0.71 -8.88
CA ILE A 32 -37.15 0.22 -8.68
C ILE A 32 -38.20 1.30 -9.04
N ILE A 33 -37.95 2.56 -8.69
CA ILE A 33 -38.86 3.68 -9.01
C ILE A 33 -38.90 3.91 -10.53
N ILE A 34 -37.73 3.88 -11.18
CA ILE A 34 -37.61 4.00 -12.63
C ILE A 34 -38.25 2.80 -13.34
N TRP A 35 -38.09 1.59 -12.78
CA TRP A 35 -38.75 0.36 -13.23
C TRP A 35 -40.28 0.46 -13.23
N ARG A 36 -40.86 1.14 -12.23
CA ARG A 36 -42.30 1.38 -12.11
C ARG A 36 -42.83 2.40 -13.14
N GLN A 37 -42.02 3.36 -13.58
CA GLN A 37 -42.40 4.37 -14.58
C GLN A 37 -42.32 3.87 -16.02
N ILE A 38 -41.48 2.88 -16.32
CA ILE A 38 -41.18 2.42 -17.69
C ILE A 38 -42.17 1.32 -18.18
N HIS A 39 -43.26 1.03 -17.48
CA HIS A 39 -44.19 -0.07 -17.84
C HIS A 39 -45.10 0.20 -19.07
N ILE A 40 -44.69 1.07 -20.01
CA ILE A 40 -45.44 1.40 -21.22
C ILE A 40 -44.54 1.12 -22.45
N THR A 41 -44.92 0.10 -23.23
CA THR A 41 -44.38 -0.44 -24.51
C THR A 41 -43.57 -1.75 -24.41
N ARG A 42 -44.06 -2.80 -25.11
CA ARG A 42 -44.07 -4.18 -24.58
C ARG A 42 -43.03 -5.17 -25.13
N ASN A 43 -42.28 -4.95 -26.23
CA ASN A 43 -41.43 -6.04 -26.78
C ASN A 43 -39.91 -5.80 -26.88
N SER A 44 -39.38 -4.62 -27.19
CA SER A 44 -37.91 -4.43 -27.29
C SER A 44 -37.21 -4.34 -25.92
N MET A 45 -37.94 -3.91 -24.89
CA MET A 45 -37.41 -3.73 -23.54
C MET A 45 -37.06 -5.03 -22.82
N HIS A 46 -37.66 -6.18 -23.17
CA HIS A 46 -37.39 -7.43 -22.46
C HIS A 46 -35.95 -7.92 -22.71
N GLY A 47 -35.44 -7.78 -23.94
CA GLY A 47 -34.06 -8.14 -24.27
C GLY A 47 -33.03 -7.23 -23.59
N ILE A 48 -33.29 -5.91 -23.57
CA ILE A 48 -32.43 -4.92 -22.90
C ILE A 48 -32.46 -5.11 -21.38
N LYS A 49 -33.62 -5.43 -20.80
CA LYS A 49 -33.77 -5.76 -19.37
C LYS A 49 -32.97 -6.99 -18.99
N LEU A 50 -33.04 -8.06 -19.79
CA LEU A 50 -32.28 -9.28 -19.53
C LEU A 50 -30.77 -9.05 -19.66
N LEU A 51 -30.35 -8.29 -20.67
CA LEU A 51 -28.95 -7.91 -20.88
C LEU A 51 -28.41 -7.04 -19.74
N PHE A 52 -29.19 -6.06 -19.26
CA PHE A 52 -28.82 -5.22 -18.12
C PHE A 52 -28.81 -6.01 -16.80
N LEU A 53 -29.77 -6.91 -16.57
CA LEU A 53 -29.76 -7.79 -15.41
C LEU A 53 -28.55 -8.72 -15.42
N LEU A 54 -28.19 -9.27 -16.59
CA LEU A 54 -26.99 -10.08 -16.79
C LEU A 54 -25.72 -9.26 -16.54
N LEU A 55 -25.62 -8.04 -17.08
CA LEU A 55 -24.50 -7.12 -16.82
C LEU A 55 -24.39 -6.74 -15.34
N LEU A 56 -25.52 -6.51 -14.68
CA LEU A 56 -25.57 -6.22 -13.25
C LEU A 56 -25.14 -7.46 -12.43
N THR A 57 -25.54 -8.68 -12.82
CA THR A 57 -25.05 -9.90 -12.18
C THR A 57 -23.56 -10.14 -12.39
N VAL A 58 -23.02 -9.78 -13.55
CA VAL A 58 -21.56 -9.81 -13.82
C VAL A 58 -20.82 -8.76 -12.99
N LEU A 59 -21.46 -7.62 -12.68
CA LEU A 59 -20.91 -6.55 -11.84
C LEU A 59 -21.04 -6.81 -10.33
N ILE A 60 -22.06 -7.59 -9.91
CA ILE A 60 -22.34 -7.95 -8.50
C ILE A 60 -21.75 -9.31 -8.13
N LEU A 61 -21.35 -10.15 -9.09
CA LEU A 61 -20.55 -11.33 -8.77
C LEU A 61 -19.35 -10.82 -7.97
N PRO A 62 -19.28 -11.13 -6.66
CA PRO A 62 -18.02 -10.98 -6.00
C PRO A 62 -17.16 -11.98 -6.75
N ILE A 63 -16.20 -11.49 -7.54
CA ILE A 63 -14.97 -12.21 -7.70
C ILE A 63 -14.46 -12.24 -6.27
N ALA A 64 -14.96 -13.19 -5.47
CA ALA A 64 -14.37 -13.51 -4.20
C ALA A 64 -12.94 -13.81 -4.62
N PRO A 65 -11.97 -12.97 -4.26
CA PRO A 65 -10.60 -13.38 -4.44
C PRO A 65 -10.56 -14.74 -3.77
N ALA A 66 -10.14 -15.79 -4.49
CA ALA A 66 -9.76 -17.01 -3.82
C ALA A 66 -8.89 -16.55 -2.66
N ALA A 67 -9.32 -16.80 -1.42
CA ALA A 67 -8.67 -16.27 -0.24
C ALA A 67 -7.23 -16.81 -0.28
N SER A 68 -6.33 -16.01 -0.83
CA SER A 68 -4.92 -16.33 -0.87
C SER A 68 -4.50 -16.29 0.57
N GLU A 69 -4.07 -17.44 1.10
CA GLU A 69 -3.44 -17.47 2.40
C GLU A 69 -2.24 -16.50 2.38
N PHE A 70 -2.22 -15.56 3.32
CA PHE A 70 -1.12 -14.60 3.40
C PHE A 70 0.12 -15.34 3.89
N ASN A 71 1.22 -15.21 3.16
CA ASN A 71 2.50 -15.82 3.45
C ASN A 71 3.49 -14.73 3.91
N TYR A 72 4.21 -15.03 4.97
CA TYR A 72 5.24 -14.17 5.56
C TYR A 72 6.54 -14.98 5.67
N PRO A 73 7.23 -15.22 4.54
CA PRO A 73 8.51 -15.90 4.54
C PRO A 73 9.54 -15.12 5.36
N ARG A 74 10.57 -15.82 5.82
CA ARG A 74 11.67 -15.26 6.59
C ARG A 74 13.00 -15.70 5.98
N ILE A 75 13.96 -14.78 5.96
CA ILE A 75 15.34 -15.04 5.58
C ILE A 75 16.00 -15.90 6.66
N VAL A 76 15.87 -15.48 7.93
CA VAL A 76 16.36 -16.18 9.13
C VAL A 76 15.43 -15.83 10.30
N ASP A 77 14.97 -16.81 11.07
CA ASP A 77 14.05 -16.57 12.21
C ASP A 77 14.70 -15.73 13.33
N HIS A 78 15.98 -16.03 13.62
CA HIS A 78 16.78 -15.34 14.63
C HIS A 78 18.09 -14.89 14.00
N PRO A 79 18.10 -13.77 13.25
CA PRO A 79 19.29 -13.36 12.50
C PRO A 79 20.45 -12.99 13.42
N TRP A 80 20.18 -12.31 14.53
CA TRP A 80 21.18 -11.86 15.48
C TRP A 80 21.25 -12.80 16.68
N ASP A 81 22.45 -13.02 17.21
CA ASP A 81 22.72 -13.86 18.40
C ASP A 81 22.96 -13.05 19.68
N HIS A 82 22.87 -11.72 19.59
CA HIS A 82 23.13 -10.79 20.66
C HIS A 82 22.10 -9.66 20.69
N SER A 83 22.09 -8.93 21.81
CA SER A 83 21.28 -7.75 22.04
C SER A 83 22.03 -6.79 22.98
N PRO A 84 22.02 -5.47 22.75
CA PRO A 84 21.32 -4.77 21.66
C PRO A 84 22.01 -4.96 20.30
N ILE A 85 21.22 -4.89 19.23
CA ILE A 85 21.72 -4.76 17.86
C ILE A 85 22.21 -3.32 17.70
N THR A 86 23.43 -3.12 17.20
CA THR A 86 24.03 -1.80 17.00
C THR A 86 23.74 -1.25 15.60
N ILE A 87 23.43 0.05 15.52
CA ILE A 87 23.10 0.73 14.27
C ILE A 87 24.04 1.90 14.07
N TYR A 88 24.66 1.96 12.90
CA TYR A 88 25.33 3.16 12.40
C TYR A 88 24.49 3.78 11.29
N ILE A 89 24.15 5.06 11.44
CA ILE A 89 23.47 5.85 10.42
C ILE A 89 24.49 6.88 9.93
N ASP A 90 24.97 6.72 8.69
CA ASP A 90 25.95 7.64 8.12
C ASP A 90 25.28 8.99 7.88
N ASN A 91 25.64 9.99 8.69
CA ASN A 91 25.23 11.38 8.49
C ASN A 91 26.43 12.29 8.20
N LYS A 92 27.58 11.69 7.87
CA LYS A 92 28.84 12.37 7.56
C LYS A 92 29.06 12.43 6.05
N SER A 93 28.79 11.32 5.36
CA SER A 93 28.96 11.19 3.91
C SER A 93 27.59 11.13 3.21
N VAL A 94 26.90 12.27 3.18
CA VAL A 94 25.56 12.37 2.59
C VAL A 94 25.60 12.83 1.11
N PRO A 95 24.75 12.29 0.23
CA PRO A 95 24.70 12.68 -1.18
C PRO A 95 24.04 14.05 -1.38
N PRO A 96 24.13 14.63 -2.59
CA PRO A 96 23.29 15.75 -2.98
C PRO A 96 21.81 15.47 -2.74
N HIS A 97 21.04 16.52 -2.47
CA HIS A 97 19.60 16.46 -2.19
C HIS A 97 19.19 15.64 -0.96
N TYR A 98 20.14 15.18 -0.14
CA TYR A 98 19.84 14.61 1.16
C TYR A 98 19.06 15.59 2.05
N SER A 99 18.02 15.09 2.71
CA SER A 99 17.28 15.83 3.72
C SER A 99 17.67 15.34 5.12
N PRO A 100 18.09 16.23 6.05
CA PRO A 100 18.36 15.86 7.44
C PRO A 100 17.17 15.21 8.16
N THR A 101 15.93 15.43 7.69
CA THR A 101 14.73 14.81 8.25
C THR A 101 14.69 13.29 8.08
N TYR A 102 15.45 12.74 7.13
CA TYR A 102 15.53 11.31 6.86
C TYR A 102 16.18 10.54 7.99
N TYR A 103 17.18 11.12 8.65
CA TYR A 103 17.77 10.56 9.87
C TYR A 103 16.68 10.27 10.92
N THR A 104 15.79 11.24 11.14
CA THR A 104 14.65 11.09 12.06
C THR A 104 13.65 10.03 11.60
N GLN A 105 13.47 9.83 10.28
CA GLN A 105 12.58 8.78 9.77
C GLN A 105 13.15 7.38 10.03
N VAL A 106 14.47 7.19 9.90
CA VAL A 106 15.14 5.94 10.27
C VAL A 106 14.98 5.66 11.76
N GLN A 107 15.13 6.67 12.63
CA GLN A 107 14.87 6.50 14.07
C GLN A 107 13.42 6.08 14.36
N LYS A 108 12.44 6.67 13.67
CA LYS A 108 11.04 6.24 13.78
C LYS A 108 10.82 4.81 13.28
N ALA A 109 11.54 4.38 12.24
CA ALA A 109 11.48 3.02 11.72
C ALA A 109 12.07 2.00 12.72
N LEU A 110 13.19 2.33 13.37
CA LEU A 110 13.75 1.53 14.47
C LEU A 110 12.74 1.41 15.62
N ASN A 111 12.13 2.52 16.04
CA ASN A 111 11.11 2.50 17.08
C ASN A 111 9.89 1.65 16.70
N TYR A 112 9.45 1.72 15.44
CA TYR A 112 8.36 0.88 14.93
C TYR A 112 8.66 -0.62 15.14
N TRP A 113 9.87 -1.07 14.80
CA TRP A 113 10.25 -2.47 14.99
C TRP A 113 10.46 -2.85 16.46
N ALA A 114 11.01 -1.95 17.27
CA ALA A 114 11.15 -2.15 18.72
C ALA A 114 9.78 -2.24 19.44
N GLU A 115 8.75 -1.56 18.91
CA GLU A 115 7.37 -1.60 19.41
C GLU A 115 6.55 -2.79 18.86
N GLY A 116 7.18 -3.76 18.19
CA GLY A 116 6.54 -4.98 17.68
C GLY A 116 6.27 -5.00 16.16
N GLY A 117 6.57 -3.91 15.45
CA GLY A 117 6.57 -3.86 13.99
C GLY A 117 5.25 -4.27 13.34
N ASN A 118 5.31 -5.17 12.38
CA ASN A 118 4.14 -5.79 11.74
C ASN A 118 3.64 -7.05 12.50
N GLY A 119 4.20 -7.35 13.68
CA GLY A 119 3.83 -8.51 14.49
C GLY A 119 4.32 -9.85 13.94
N ARG A 120 5.26 -9.86 12.99
CA ARG A 120 5.78 -11.09 12.34
C ARG A 120 7.17 -11.53 12.80
N LEU A 121 7.79 -10.77 13.70
CA LEU A 121 9.05 -11.17 14.35
C LEU A 121 8.76 -12.08 15.54
N ASP A 122 9.51 -13.18 15.65
CA ASP A 122 9.42 -14.12 16.77
C ASP A 122 10.25 -13.66 18.00
N TYR A 123 10.79 -12.43 17.94
CA TYR A 123 11.57 -11.80 19.00
C TYR A 123 11.34 -10.29 19.01
N THR A 124 11.68 -9.63 20.12
CA THR A 124 11.61 -8.17 20.25
C THR A 124 13.01 -7.58 20.09
N PRO A 125 13.31 -6.86 19.00
CA PRO A 125 14.62 -6.28 18.82
C PRO A 125 14.86 -5.11 19.77
N VAL A 126 16.09 -4.98 20.26
CA VAL A 126 16.55 -3.82 21.02
C VAL A 126 17.70 -3.18 20.25
N PHE A 127 17.61 -1.87 20.04
CA PHE A 127 18.52 -1.13 19.18
C PHE A 127 19.40 -0.18 19.97
N LYS A 128 20.66 -0.05 19.56
CA LYS A 128 21.60 0.95 20.06
C LYS A 128 22.27 1.68 18.90
N ILE A 129 21.95 2.94 18.71
CA ILE A 129 22.65 3.79 17.73
C ILE A 129 24.07 4.07 18.24
N VAL A 130 25.07 3.86 17.39
CA VAL A 130 26.50 4.07 17.67
C VAL A 130 27.13 4.82 16.50
N ASP A 131 28.16 5.63 16.76
CA ASP A 131 28.97 6.27 15.72
C ASP A 131 30.18 5.38 15.37
N SER A 132 29.91 4.24 14.71
CA SER A 132 30.96 3.26 14.37
C SER A 132 30.58 2.45 13.13
N GLU A 133 31.44 2.44 12.12
CA GLU A 133 31.28 1.59 10.92
C GLU A 133 31.42 0.08 11.19
N LYS A 134 31.70 -0.30 12.45
CA LYS A 134 31.68 -1.69 12.91
C LYS A 134 30.32 -2.11 13.50
N ALA A 135 29.30 -1.25 13.40
CA ALA A 135 27.95 -1.60 13.84
C ALA A 135 27.37 -2.77 13.04
N ASP A 136 26.43 -3.47 13.66
CA ASP A 136 25.75 -4.64 13.08
C ASP A 136 24.95 -4.26 11.83
N ILE A 137 24.19 -3.17 11.92
CA ILE A 137 23.43 -2.59 10.81
C ILE A 137 24.05 -1.25 10.43
N ARG A 138 24.38 -1.07 9.15
CA ARG A 138 24.99 0.15 8.63
C ARG A 138 24.11 0.76 7.57
N ILE A 139 23.66 1.98 7.79
CA ILE A 139 22.72 2.69 6.93
C ILE A 139 23.48 3.82 6.24
N ARG A 140 23.49 3.80 4.90
CA ARG A 140 24.07 4.85 4.07
C ARG A 140 23.05 5.37 3.07
N TRP A 141 23.37 6.51 2.46
CA TRP A 141 22.50 7.21 1.52
C TRP A 141 23.13 7.24 0.14
N VAL A 142 22.29 7.20 -0.89
CA VAL A 142 22.67 7.45 -2.28
C VAL A 142 21.71 8.46 -2.89
N GLU A 143 22.14 9.17 -3.92
CA GLU A 143 21.28 10.13 -4.58
C GLU A 143 20.16 9.37 -5.28
N ASP A 144 20.51 8.61 -6.32
CA ASP A 144 19.57 7.84 -7.13
C ASP A 144 19.98 6.36 -7.12
N LEU A 145 19.35 5.59 -6.22
CA LEU A 145 19.69 4.17 -6.03
C LEU A 145 19.61 3.36 -7.32
N GLN A 146 18.64 3.67 -8.18
CA GLN A 146 18.44 2.97 -9.47
C GLN A 146 19.63 3.18 -10.40
N LYS A 147 20.17 4.40 -10.45
CA LYS A 147 21.33 4.72 -11.28
C LYS A 147 22.63 4.20 -10.68
N GLU A 148 22.78 4.31 -9.36
CA GLU A 148 24.05 4.02 -8.68
C GLU A 148 24.28 2.52 -8.45
N GLN A 149 23.22 1.72 -8.31
CA GLN A 149 23.34 0.29 -8.07
C GLN A 149 22.82 -0.60 -9.20
N GLY A 150 22.28 -0.01 -10.27
CA GLY A 150 21.72 -0.79 -11.39
C GLY A 150 20.53 -1.67 -10.98
N VAL A 151 19.88 -1.35 -9.85
CA VAL A 151 18.70 -2.06 -9.37
C VAL A 151 17.50 -1.81 -10.30
N PRO A 152 16.53 -2.74 -10.36
CA PRO A 152 15.34 -2.56 -11.16
C PRO A 152 14.64 -1.22 -10.89
N PRO A 153 13.90 -0.68 -11.88
CA PRO A 153 13.16 0.56 -11.69
C PRO A 153 12.28 0.52 -10.45
N ARG A 154 12.20 1.65 -9.75
CA ARG A 154 11.39 1.91 -8.54
C ARG A 154 11.94 1.36 -7.22
N VAL A 155 13.06 0.62 -7.20
CA VAL A 155 13.73 0.27 -5.93
C VAL A 155 14.29 1.54 -5.28
N ALA A 156 13.97 1.78 -4.00
CA ALA A 156 14.42 2.97 -3.25
C ALA A 156 15.20 2.65 -1.97
N GLY A 157 15.25 1.38 -1.59
CA GLY A 157 16.12 0.86 -0.55
C GLY A 157 16.70 -0.47 -1.00
N ASP A 158 17.81 -0.86 -0.39
CA ASP A 158 18.38 -2.20 -0.53
C ASP A 158 19.05 -2.60 0.80
N ALA A 159 18.74 -3.80 1.28
CA ALA A 159 19.27 -4.37 2.50
C ALA A 159 20.04 -5.67 2.19
N ILE A 160 21.36 -5.62 2.36
CA ILE A 160 22.26 -6.74 2.03
C ILE A 160 22.75 -7.38 3.33
N PRO A 161 22.24 -8.56 3.72
CA PRO A 161 22.73 -9.30 4.86
C PRO A 161 24.02 -10.07 4.52
N TYR A 162 24.96 -10.06 5.45
CA TYR A 162 26.16 -10.92 5.44
C TYR A 162 25.95 -12.02 6.48
N ILE A 163 25.90 -13.26 6.01
CA ILE A 163 25.48 -14.41 6.82
C ILE A 163 26.64 -15.38 7.01
N VAL A 164 26.90 -15.77 8.25
CA VAL A 164 27.86 -16.82 8.61
C VAL A 164 27.19 -17.77 9.60
N ASN A 165 27.28 -19.08 9.35
CA ASN A 165 26.68 -20.12 10.20
C ASN A 165 25.18 -19.91 10.50
N GLY A 166 24.43 -19.42 9.51
CA GLY A 166 22.99 -19.17 9.64
C GLY A 166 22.63 -17.95 10.51
N ARG A 167 23.59 -17.07 10.81
CA ARG A 167 23.39 -15.83 11.57
C ARG A 167 23.91 -14.64 10.77
N PHE A 168 23.28 -13.49 10.95
CA PHE A 168 23.78 -12.23 10.42
C PHE A 168 24.98 -11.80 11.24
N ILE A 169 26.07 -11.48 10.55
CA ILE A 169 27.24 -10.83 11.15
C ILE A 169 27.27 -9.33 10.84
N ARG A 170 26.48 -8.90 9.84
CA ARG A 170 26.36 -7.52 9.38
C ARG A 170 25.19 -7.39 8.40
N VAL A 171 24.53 -6.24 8.36
CA VAL A 171 23.62 -5.84 7.29
C VAL A 171 23.97 -4.45 6.80
N ASP A 172 24.15 -4.30 5.49
CA ASP A 172 24.34 -3.01 4.86
C ASP A 172 23.03 -2.56 4.22
N ILE A 173 22.48 -1.45 4.69
CA ILE A 173 21.28 -0.83 4.14
C ILE A 173 21.69 0.41 3.36
N THR A 174 21.21 0.50 2.12
CA THR A 174 21.35 1.70 1.29
C THR A 174 19.98 2.30 1.03
N LEU A 175 19.81 3.58 1.33
CA LEU A 175 18.56 4.31 1.10
C LEU A 175 18.76 5.39 0.03
N GLY A 176 17.96 5.36 -1.03
CA GLY A 176 17.90 6.44 -2.02
C GLY A 176 17.22 7.68 -1.44
N VAL A 177 17.68 8.88 -1.81
CA VAL A 177 17.10 10.15 -1.32
C VAL A 177 16.04 10.73 -2.28
N GLY A 178 15.97 10.20 -3.49
CA GLY A 178 14.98 10.54 -4.50
C GLY A 178 15.26 9.81 -5.81
N PHE A 179 14.68 10.30 -6.90
CA PHE A 179 14.86 9.76 -8.24
C PHE A 179 14.74 10.84 -9.30
N SER A 180 15.34 10.59 -10.46
CA SER A 180 15.19 11.47 -11.63
C SER A 180 14.00 11.03 -12.49
N GLN A 181 13.01 11.91 -12.65
CA GLN A 181 11.87 11.70 -13.54
C GLN A 181 11.80 12.80 -14.61
N TRP A 182 11.83 12.42 -15.88
CA TRP A 182 11.79 13.36 -17.02
C TRP A 182 12.88 14.45 -16.95
N GLY A 183 14.08 14.10 -16.50
CA GLY A 183 15.19 15.04 -16.33
C GLY A 183 15.05 16.00 -15.15
N LYS A 184 14.02 15.84 -14.31
CA LYS A 184 13.85 16.60 -13.06
C LYS A 184 14.11 15.71 -11.86
N TRP A 185 14.78 16.28 -10.87
CA TRP A 185 14.97 15.66 -9.57
C TRP A 185 13.66 15.65 -8.77
N VAL A 186 13.32 14.50 -8.20
CA VAL A 186 12.15 14.31 -7.33
C VAL A 186 12.64 13.69 -6.01
N PRO A 187 12.69 14.46 -4.91
CA PRO A 187 13.07 13.92 -3.61
C PRO A 187 11.94 13.04 -3.06
N TYR A 188 12.29 12.04 -2.25
CA TYR A 188 11.30 11.32 -1.46
C TYR A 188 10.71 12.22 -0.36
N SER A 189 9.46 11.98 0.01
CA SER A 189 8.89 12.62 1.19
C SER A 189 9.35 11.93 2.47
N ASP A 190 9.21 12.60 3.61
CA ASP A 190 9.43 11.99 4.93
C ASP A 190 8.61 10.71 5.14
N THR A 191 7.35 10.71 4.66
CA THR A 191 6.46 9.54 4.75
C THR A 191 6.98 8.37 3.91
N ALA A 192 7.43 8.65 2.68
CA ALA A 192 8.03 7.63 1.83
C ALA A 192 9.33 7.09 2.45
N MET A 193 10.22 7.97 2.92
CA MET A 193 11.46 7.56 3.58
C MET A 193 11.21 6.71 4.83
N LEU A 194 10.19 7.05 5.63
CA LEU A 194 9.79 6.23 6.77
C LEU A 194 9.33 4.84 6.35
N ALA A 195 8.56 4.73 5.27
CA ALA A 195 8.08 3.44 4.77
C ALA A 195 9.23 2.58 4.23
N ILE A 196 10.10 3.17 3.39
CA ILE A 196 11.30 2.50 2.86
C ILE A 196 12.19 2.02 4.00
N ALA A 197 12.52 2.89 4.97
CA ALA A 197 13.38 2.51 6.09
C ALA A 197 12.77 1.38 6.94
N LYS A 198 11.45 1.35 7.13
CA LYS A 198 10.79 0.23 7.83
C LYS A 198 10.94 -1.07 7.05
N HIS A 199 10.73 -1.04 5.74
CA HIS A 199 10.87 -2.20 4.87
C HIS A 199 12.29 -2.78 4.93
N GLU A 200 13.31 -1.95 4.67
CA GLU A 200 14.71 -2.40 4.68
C GLU A 200 15.17 -2.89 6.06
N LEU A 201 14.70 -2.25 7.14
CA LEU A 201 14.95 -2.74 8.49
C LEU A 201 14.27 -4.09 8.77
N GLY A 202 13.12 -4.38 8.14
CA GLY A 202 12.50 -5.69 8.25
C GLY A 202 13.38 -6.80 7.69
N HIS A 203 14.02 -6.57 6.54
CA HIS A 203 15.04 -7.47 5.99
C HIS A 203 16.24 -7.62 6.93
N ALA A 204 16.73 -6.52 7.51
CA ALA A 204 17.81 -6.55 8.50
C ALA A 204 17.45 -7.30 9.80
N LEU A 205 16.16 -7.51 10.05
CA LEU A 205 15.60 -8.26 11.16
C LEU A 205 15.17 -9.69 10.79
N GLY A 206 15.44 -10.12 9.55
CA GLY A 206 15.28 -11.50 9.08
C GLY A 206 13.96 -11.77 8.35
N LEU A 207 13.12 -10.76 8.11
CA LEU A 207 11.89 -10.91 7.33
C LEU A 207 12.19 -10.92 5.83
N ASP A 208 11.46 -11.74 5.08
CA ASP A 208 11.42 -11.70 3.61
C ASP A 208 10.10 -11.05 3.15
N HIS A 209 9.94 -10.88 1.84
CA HIS A 209 8.80 -10.23 1.26
C HIS A 209 7.49 -10.95 1.55
N SER A 210 6.50 -10.20 2.04
CA SER A 210 5.13 -10.68 2.21
C SER A 210 4.37 -10.67 0.88
N ASN A 211 3.38 -11.55 0.72
CA ASN A 211 2.40 -11.48 -0.37
C ASN A 211 1.16 -10.62 -0.03
N ASP A 212 1.05 -10.12 1.20
CA ASP A 212 -0.02 -9.22 1.65
C ASP A 212 0.30 -7.77 1.25
N LYS A 213 -0.52 -7.20 0.36
CA LYS A 213 -0.39 -5.81 -0.11
C LYS A 213 -0.47 -4.76 0.99
N GLN A 214 -1.04 -5.11 2.14
CA GLN A 214 -1.16 -4.19 3.28
C GLN A 214 0.02 -4.29 4.24
N ASP A 215 0.91 -5.28 4.09
CA ASP A 215 2.08 -5.44 4.93
C ASP A 215 3.22 -4.49 4.52
N ILE A 216 3.98 -4.05 5.51
CA ILE A 216 5.16 -3.20 5.27
C ILE A 216 6.23 -3.92 4.44
N MET A 217 6.32 -5.24 4.53
CA MET A 217 7.23 -6.11 3.78
C MET A 217 6.70 -6.50 2.39
N TYR A 218 5.60 -5.92 1.90
CA TYR A 218 5.17 -6.17 0.54
C TYR A 218 6.17 -5.56 -0.47
N PRO A 219 6.62 -6.29 -1.51
CA PRO A 219 7.72 -5.89 -2.40
C PRO A 219 7.39 -4.77 -3.39
N THR A 220 6.30 -4.02 -3.20
CA THR A 220 5.93 -2.95 -4.13
C THR A 220 6.11 -1.56 -3.57
N ASN A 221 6.61 -0.74 -4.48
CA ASN A 221 6.92 0.67 -4.33
C ASN A 221 5.67 1.55 -4.26
N GLU A 222 4.48 1.00 -4.01
CA GLU A 222 3.26 1.80 -3.77
C GLU A 222 3.46 2.74 -2.57
N GLN A 223 4.32 2.36 -1.62
CA GLN A 223 4.71 3.15 -0.46
C GLN A 223 5.65 4.34 -0.80
N ILE A 224 6.30 4.32 -1.97
CA ILE A 224 7.23 5.35 -2.45
C ILE A 224 6.48 6.47 -3.19
N ASN A 225 5.28 6.16 -3.70
CA ASN A 225 4.45 7.18 -4.29
C ASN A 225 4.04 8.16 -3.19
N ASN A 226 4.23 9.46 -3.42
CA ASN A 226 3.66 10.55 -2.62
C ASN A 226 2.11 10.57 -2.71
N THR A 227 1.48 9.41 -2.75
CA THR A 227 0.05 9.21 -2.84
C THR A 227 -0.57 9.42 -1.48
N ASN A 228 -1.65 10.20 -1.49
CA ASN A 228 -2.51 10.38 -0.34
C ASN A 228 -2.89 9.00 0.23
N PRO A 229 -2.68 8.71 1.53
CA PRO A 229 -2.91 7.37 2.11
C PRO A 229 -4.35 6.88 1.94
N ILE A 230 -5.30 7.80 1.77
CA ILE A 230 -6.71 7.49 1.45
C ILE A 230 -6.83 6.96 0.01
N LEU A 231 -6.11 7.56 -0.93
CA LEU A 231 -6.20 7.19 -2.35
C LEU A 231 -5.51 5.85 -2.63
N SER A 232 -4.41 5.52 -1.94
CA SER A 232 -3.79 4.20 -2.05
C SER A 232 -4.67 3.11 -1.43
N LYS A 233 -5.32 3.37 -0.27
CA LYS A 233 -6.19 2.39 0.40
C LYS A 233 -7.54 2.18 -0.30
N TYR A 234 -8.16 3.23 -0.84
CA TYR A 234 -9.52 3.16 -1.41
C TYR A 234 -9.61 3.49 -2.90
N GLY A 235 -8.50 3.72 -3.60
CA GLY A 235 -8.50 4.17 -5.00
C GLY A 235 -9.20 3.21 -5.96
N SER A 236 -9.02 1.90 -5.77
CA SER A 236 -9.71 0.87 -6.55
C SER A 236 -11.23 0.88 -6.34
N LEU A 237 -11.67 1.10 -5.09
CA LEU A 237 -13.09 1.22 -4.72
C LEU A 237 -13.73 2.49 -5.28
N LEU A 238 -13.03 3.62 -5.21
CA LEU A 238 -13.46 4.89 -5.81
C LEU A 238 -13.60 4.77 -7.33
N LEU A 239 -12.63 4.13 -7.98
CA LEU A 239 -12.66 3.89 -9.42
C LEU A 239 -13.85 3.00 -9.82
N PHE A 240 -14.12 1.94 -9.05
CA PHE A 240 -15.30 1.10 -9.24
C PHE A 240 -16.60 1.90 -9.13
N ALA A 241 -16.73 2.76 -8.10
CA ALA A 241 -17.91 3.61 -7.92
C ALA A 241 -18.12 4.56 -9.11
N ILE A 242 -17.06 5.15 -9.65
CA ILE A 242 -17.11 6.01 -10.83
C ILE A 242 -17.62 5.22 -12.05
N TYR A 243 -17.08 4.02 -12.30
CA TYR A 243 -17.53 3.19 -13.41
C TYR A 243 -18.99 2.74 -13.26
N ALA A 244 -19.44 2.44 -12.04
CA ALA A 244 -20.83 2.10 -11.76
C ALA A 244 -21.78 3.27 -12.07
N ILE A 245 -21.42 4.49 -11.65
CA ILE A 245 -22.19 5.71 -11.96
C ILE A 245 -22.25 5.96 -13.47
N LEU A 246 -21.12 5.81 -14.16
CA LEU A 246 -21.04 5.98 -15.61
C LEU A 246 -21.94 4.97 -16.34
N ALA A 247 -21.92 3.71 -15.93
CA ALA A 247 -22.76 2.65 -16.50
C ALA A 247 -24.26 2.94 -16.31
N ILE A 248 -24.65 3.43 -15.13
CA ILE A 248 -26.03 3.86 -14.85
C ILE A 248 -26.42 5.03 -15.76
N ALA A 249 -25.56 6.05 -15.89
CA ALA A 249 -25.84 7.22 -16.73
C ALA A 249 -26.01 6.85 -18.22
N VAL A 250 -25.15 5.95 -18.73
CA VAL A 250 -25.26 5.43 -20.11
C VAL A 250 -26.57 4.65 -20.28
N PHE A 251 -26.90 3.77 -19.34
CA PHE A 251 -28.14 3.00 -19.39
C PHE A 251 -29.38 3.90 -19.41
N LEU A 252 -29.43 4.93 -18.56
CA LEU A 252 -30.54 5.89 -18.53
C LEU A 252 -30.64 6.67 -19.84
N SER A 253 -29.51 7.10 -20.40
CA SER A 253 -29.45 7.85 -21.65
C SER A 253 -29.95 7.02 -22.84
N VAL A 254 -29.48 5.77 -22.96
CA VAL A 254 -29.93 4.84 -24.01
C VAL A 254 -31.41 4.52 -23.87
N SER A 255 -31.88 4.27 -22.64
CA SER A 255 -33.30 4.00 -22.37
C SER A 255 -34.20 5.19 -22.74
N TYR A 256 -33.76 6.42 -22.46
CA TYR A 256 -34.47 7.64 -22.81
C TYR A 256 -34.58 7.83 -24.33
N ILE A 257 -33.48 7.61 -25.06
CA ILE A 257 -33.45 7.73 -26.53
C ILE A 257 -34.38 6.70 -27.18
N LEU A 258 -34.29 5.43 -26.78
CA LEU A 258 -35.13 4.35 -27.32
C LEU A 258 -36.61 4.58 -27.01
N GLY A 259 -36.94 5.12 -25.84
CA GLY A 259 -38.32 5.48 -25.46
C GLY A 259 -38.91 6.63 -26.29
N ARG A 260 -38.08 7.50 -26.89
CA ARG A 260 -38.54 8.54 -27.82
C ARG A 260 -38.74 8.03 -29.24
N VAL A 261 -37.93 7.06 -29.68
CA VAL A 261 -38.04 6.45 -31.02
C VAL A 261 -39.25 5.50 -31.12
N ALA A 262 -39.73 5.00 -29.99
CA ALA A 262 -40.90 4.10 -29.91
C ALA A 262 -42.26 4.84 -29.79
N LYS A 263 -42.29 6.18 -29.81
CA LYS A 263 -43.49 7.01 -29.89
C LYS A 263 -43.66 7.53 -31.31
#